data_AF-A0A3C2EEW3-F1
#
_entry.id   AF-A0A3C2EEW3-F1
#
_cell.length_a   1.000
_cell.length_b   1.000
_cell.length_c   1.000
_cell.angle_alpha   90.00
_cell.angle_beta   90.00
_cell.angle_gamma   90.00
#
_symmetry.space_group_name_H-M   'P 1'
#
loop_
_entity.id
_entity.type
_entity.pdbx_description
1 polymer ?
#
loop_
_entity_poly.entity_id
_entity_poly.type
_entity_poly.pdbx_seq_one_letter_code
_entity_poly.pdbx_strand_id
1 'polypeptide(L)'
;MKLIKYLIIVLASFFALSPMQAQLPDGAIAPDWTLTDLNGVEHNLYTYLNAGKSVIIDFSATWCGPCWSYHNTGILEELYNTYGPPGTGEIMVFFLEGDINTNDACLYGNTAQCSAGGGSTQGNWVAGTPYPIINIPASQQSVVNSYAIGYWPTLYAICADTKKTYEVGQQSFETWESWVIESCQLGAIADILDADCYMQGSIDLTTIEGYGNKSYQWNTGQTTEDLTNIGPGTYWVTITDQHNYTYTSPQYVVEGTTIPFDAMVNEGEPITCFGGDDGSLVATPIQGSPPYTYDWSDGSSGHIAYDLEAGDYEVTVTDAFGCEVVESFNLAQPSEVELVYDVVNTTCELENGELFLSGVGGTGSNYMFDIGDGFSSQNHYTDLPYGVYYIDIIDGNDCLNSEFVYIEFGPNPVADAGPNAALDCENPEVILDGSGSTQG
;
A
#
# COMPACT_ATOMS: atom_id res chain seq x y z
N MET A 1 35.87 41.38 -13.63
CA MET A 1 36.28 42.69 -13.10
C MET A 1 36.60 42.51 -11.61
N LYS A 2 37.91 42.60 -11.25
CA LYS A 2 38.52 42.72 -9.89
C LYS A 2 38.14 41.62 -8.87
N LEU A 3 38.99 40.68 -8.43
CA LEU A 3 40.41 40.68 -8.05
C LEU A 3 40.75 41.71 -6.95
N ILE A 4 40.58 41.31 -5.68
CA ILE A 4 41.31 41.87 -4.53
C ILE A 4 41.72 40.73 -3.60
N LYS A 5 43.03 40.67 -3.37
CA LYS A 5 43.80 39.79 -2.49
C LYS A 5 43.55 40.14 -1.02
N TYR A 6 43.44 39.14 -0.15
CA TYR A 6 44.07 39.18 1.17
C TYR A 6 44.68 37.82 1.50
N LEU A 7 46.01 37.81 1.51
CA LEU A 7 46.87 36.76 2.00
C LEU A 7 46.87 36.87 3.53
N ILE A 8 46.18 35.95 4.23
CA ILE A 8 46.32 35.81 5.68
C ILE A 8 47.29 34.65 5.92
N ILE A 9 48.49 35.02 6.37
CA ILE A 9 49.49 34.11 6.90
C ILE A 9 48.95 33.58 8.22
N VAL A 10 48.51 32.32 8.25
CA VAL A 10 48.22 31.61 9.50
C VAL A 10 49.56 31.16 10.06
N LEU A 11 50.11 31.95 10.99
CA LEU A 11 51.17 31.49 11.88
C LEU A 11 50.59 30.32 12.69
N ALA A 12 51.09 29.11 12.45
CA ALA A 12 50.86 27.97 13.32
C ALA A 12 51.62 28.17 14.63
N SER A 13 51.04 28.94 15.54
CA SER A 13 51.34 28.81 16.96
C SER A 13 50.69 27.50 17.43
N PHE A 14 51.50 26.46 17.58
CA PHE A 14 51.19 25.30 18.42
C PHE A 14 50.97 25.80 19.86
N PHE A 15 49.76 26.29 20.15
CA PHE A 15 49.22 26.16 21.48
C PHE A 15 48.77 24.71 21.60
N ALA A 16 49.30 24.01 22.61
CA ALA A 16 48.71 22.76 23.03
C ALA A 16 47.24 23.04 23.35
N LEU A 17 46.34 22.61 22.46
CA LEU A 17 44.93 22.49 22.77
C LEU A 17 44.85 21.41 23.85
N SER A 18 44.71 21.83 25.11
CA SER A 18 44.04 20.99 26.09
C SER A 18 42.72 20.55 25.43
N PRO A 19 42.40 19.25 25.35
CA PRO A 19 41.12 18.84 24.82
C PRO A 19 40.06 19.50 25.71
N MET A 20 39.25 20.42 25.16
CA MET A 20 37.94 20.69 25.76
C MET A 20 37.22 19.36 25.69
N GLN A 21 37.12 18.66 26.82
CA GLN A 21 36.19 17.53 26.94
C GLN A 21 34.80 18.12 26.73
N ALA A 22 34.17 17.73 25.61
CA ALA A 22 32.78 18.05 25.36
C ALA A 22 31.95 17.18 26.30
N GLN A 23 31.09 17.83 27.08
CA GLN A 23 30.14 17.19 27.98
C GLN A 23 29.22 16.23 27.21
N LEU A 24 28.73 15.19 27.89
CA LEU A 24 27.86 14.19 27.26
C LEU A 24 26.62 14.88 26.69
N PRO A 25 26.34 14.77 25.37
CA PRO A 25 25.30 15.54 24.72
C PRO A 25 23.90 15.00 25.06
N ASP A 26 22.91 15.88 25.00
CA ASP A 26 21.51 15.54 25.19
C ASP A 26 21.06 14.40 24.27
N GLY A 27 20.32 13.45 24.83
CA GLY A 27 19.83 12.26 24.15
C GLY A 27 20.86 11.12 24.02
N ALA A 28 22.10 11.29 24.50
CA ALA A 28 23.07 10.19 24.56
C ALA A 28 22.66 9.14 25.61
N ILE A 29 23.02 7.88 25.40
CA ILE A 29 22.82 6.84 26.41
C ILE A 29 23.75 7.10 27.60
N ALA A 30 23.17 7.20 28.79
CA ALA A 30 23.91 7.42 30.03
C ALA A 30 24.90 6.25 30.28
N PRO A 31 26.19 6.52 30.49
CA PRO A 31 27.15 5.50 30.91
C PRO A 31 26.71 4.87 32.24
N ASP A 32 26.59 3.54 32.28
CA ASP A 32 26.28 2.83 33.52
C ASP A 32 27.42 2.93 34.54
N TRP A 33 27.07 2.88 35.83
CA TRP A 33 28.04 2.92 36.92
C TRP A 33 27.51 2.18 38.15
N THR A 34 28.45 1.71 38.97
CA THR A 34 28.19 1.18 40.31
C THR A 34 29.11 1.89 41.30
N LEU A 35 28.52 2.58 42.26
CA LEU A 35 29.21 3.42 43.24
C LEU A 35 28.63 3.18 44.64
N THR A 36 29.44 3.43 45.66
CA THR A 36 29.03 3.28 47.07
C THR A 36 28.87 4.66 47.70
N ASP A 37 27.73 4.89 48.36
CA ASP A 37 27.47 6.13 49.08
C ASP A 37 28.28 6.21 50.40
N LEU A 38 28.29 7.39 51.02
CA LEU A 38 29.00 7.61 52.28
C LEU A 38 28.43 6.80 53.47
N ASN A 39 27.25 6.20 53.35
CA ASN A 39 26.67 5.29 54.33
C ASN A 39 27.08 3.82 54.11
N GLY A 40 27.83 3.53 53.03
CA GLY A 40 28.26 2.19 52.66
C GLY A 40 27.23 1.41 51.83
N VAL A 41 26.21 2.07 51.29
CA VAL A 41 25.20 1.47 50.41
C VAL A 41 25.69 1.51 48.96
N GLU A 42 25.66 0.37 48.28
CA GLU A 42 26.00 0.28 46.87
C GLU A 42 24.79 0.64 45.98
N HIS A 43 25.05 1.41 44.94
CA HIS A 43 24.07 1.91 43.97
C HIS A 43 24.53 1.59 42.55
N ASN A 44 23.64 1.07 41.71
CA ASN A 44 23.88 0.89 40.29
C ASN A 44 22.82 1.65 39.48
N LEU A 45 23.26 2.48 38.53
CA LEU A 45 22.37 3.34 37.73
C LEU A 45 21.31 2.53 37.01
N TYR A 46 21.72 1.52 36.25
CA TYR A 46 20.79 0.74 35.42
C TYR A 46 19.80 -0.09 36.24
N THR A 47 20.11 -0.42 37.49
CA THR A 47 19.16 -1.06 38.40
C THR A 47 17.95 -0.15 38.68
N TYR A 48 18.16 1.17 38.79
CA TYR A 48 17.07 2.13 38.97
C TYR A 48 16.29 2.36 37.67
N LEU A 49 17.00 2.59 36.56
CA LEU A 49 16.37 2.82 35.26
C LEU A 49 15.52 1.61 34.83
N ASN A 50 16.05 0.39 34.95
CA ASN A 50 15.30 -0.84 34.63
C ASN A 50 14.13 -1.09 35.60
N ALA A 51 14.12 -0.46 36.77
CA ALA A 51 13.00 -0.49 37.71
C ALA A 51 11.97 0.63 37.45
N GLY A 52 12.09 1.36 36.33
CA GLY A 52 11.18 2.42 35.95
C GLY A 52 11.44 3.75 36.67
N LYS A 53 12.63 3.94 37.26
CA LYS A 53 12.97 5.16 38.01
C LYS A 53 13.91 6.03 37.20
N SER A 54 13.49 7.26 36.90
CA SER A 54 14.37 8.26 36.28
C SER A 54 15.43 8.68 37.30
N VAL A 55 16.63 9.00 36.83
CA VAL A 55 17.76 9.31 37.73
C VAL A 55 18.28 10.70 37.46
N ILE A 56 18.34 11.51 38.52
CA ILE A 56 19.01 12.80 38.53
C ILE A 56 20.40 12.60 39.12
N ILE A 57 21.41 13.05 38.39
CA ILE A 57 22.80 13.03 38.82
C ILE A 57 23.29 14.47 38.90
N ASP A 58 23.73 14.88 40.09
CA ASP A 58 24.48 16.11 40.30
C ASP A 58 25.97 15.77 40.41
N PHE A 59 26.71 16.06 39.34
CA PHE A 59 28.16 16.08 39.37
C PHE A 59 28.63 17.44 39.93
N SER A 60 29.21 17.40 41.12
CA SER A 60 29.64 18.58 41.86
C SER A 60 31.07 18.44 42.40
N ALA A 61 31.64 19.58 42.81
CA ALA A 61 32.94 19.63 43.47
C ALA A 61 32.91 20.58 44.68
N THR A 62 33.54 20.21 45.80
CA THR A 62 33.48 21.01 47.05
C THR A 62 34.16 22.38 46.99
N TRP A 63 34.94 22.67 45.95
CA TRP A 63 35.51 24.01 45.69
C TRP A 63 34.68 24.89 44.75
N CYS A 64 33.57 24.37 44.22
CA CYS A 64 32.75 25.07 43.24
C CYS A 64 31.72 26.01 43.90
N GLY A 65 32.02 27.30 44.01
CA GLY A 65 31.10 28.29 44.60
C GLY A 65 29.65 28.27 44.05
N PRO A 66 29.43 28.14 42.73
CA PRO A 66 28.10 27.97 42.15
C PRO A 66 27.38 26.68 42.60
N CYS A 67 28.13 25.59 42.81
CA CYS A 67 27.59 24.33 43.31
C CYS A 67 27.02 24.51 44.72
N TRP A 68 27.79 25.11 45.63
CA TRP A 68 27.34 25.43 47.00
C TRP A 68 26.05 26.26 47.01
N SER A 69 25.99 27.26 46.13
CA SER A 69 24.85 28.17 46.07
C SER A 69 23.58 27.46 45.62
N TYR A 70 23.71 26.50 44.71
CA TYR A 70 22.59 25.72 44.18
C TYR A 70 22.11 24.66 45.17
N HIS A 71 23.02 23.95 45.84
CA HIS A 71 22.66 23.00 46.91
C HIS A 71 21.83 23.64 48.02
N ASN A 72 22.23 24.85 48.45
CA ASN A 72 21.52 25.57 49.50
C ASN A 72 20.16 26.15 49.07
N THR A 73 19.76 26.00 47.80
CA THR A 73 18.38 26.31 47.41
C THR A 73 17.38 25.28 47.94
N GLY A 74 17.83 24.06 48.26
CA GLY A 74 16.97 22.96 48.67
C GLY A 74 16.24 22.25 47.53
N ILE A 75 16.41 22.68 46.26
CA ILE A 75 15.64 22.20 45.11
C ILE A 75 15.78 20.67 44.92
N LEU A 76 16.99 20.13 45.01
CA LEU A 76 17.22 18.68 44.88
C LEU A 76 16.63 17.89 46.05
N GLU A 77 16.58 18.48 47.25
CA GLU A 77 15.94 17.85 48.41
C GLU A 77 14.42 17.84 48.24
N GLU A 78 13.84 18.94 47.75
CA GLU A 78 12.42 19.06 47.42
C GLU A 78 12.03 18.05 46.33
N LEU A 79 12.85 17.91 45.28
CA LEU A 79 12.65 16.92 44.22
C LEU A 79 12.69 15.49 44.77
N TYR A 80 13.70 15.16 45.57
CA TYR A 80 13.82 13.82 46.16
C TYR A 80 12.72 13.52 47.19
N ASN A 81 12.27 14.50 47.96
CA ASN A 81 11.17 14.28 48.91
C ASN A 81 9.82 14.12 48.19
N THR A 82 9.64 14.81 47.06
CA THR A 82 8.39 14.78 46.29
C THR A 82 8.29 13.53 45.41
N TYR A 83 9.36 13.20 44.68
CA TYR A 83 9.36 12.12 43.69
C TYR A 83 10.33 10.97 44.00
N GLY A 84 11.20 11.15 45.00
CA GLY A 84 12.12 10.11 45.44
C GLY A 84 11.47 9.06 46.35
N PRO A 85 12.27 8.18 46.97
CA PRO A 85 11.78 7.12 47.85
C PRO A 85 10.81 7.55 48.96
N PRO A 86 10.93 8.74 49.58
CA PRO A 86 9.93 9.23 50.53
C PRO A 86 8.60 9.67 49.88
N GLY A 87 8.64 10.01 48.58
CA GLY A 87 7.51 10.48 47.78
C GLY A 87 6.96 9.38 46.87
N THR A 88 6.86 9.65 45.56
CA THR A 88 6.32 8.69 44.57
C THR A 88 7.27 7.52 44.27
N GLY A 89 8.59 7.70 44.49
CA GLY A 89 9.62 6.71 44.16
C GLY A 89 9.98 6.63 42.67
N GLU A 90 9.52 7.60 41.87
CA GLU A 90 9.71 7.73 40.42
C GLU A 90 11.09 8.27 40.04
N ILE A 91 11.69 9.07 40.92
CA ILE A 91 12.99 9.69 40.69
C ILE A 91 14.00 9.17 41.72
N MET A 92 15.25 9.00 41.32
CA MET A 92 16.36 8.90 42.27
C MET A 92 17.30 10.08 42.04
N VAL A 93 17.65 10.78 43.11
CA VAL A 93 18.65 11.85 43.06
C VAL A 93 19.96 11.31 43.62
N PHE A 94 21.07 11.60 42.97
CA PHE A 94 22.42 11.30 43.45
C PHE A 94 23.28 12.55 43.42
N PHE A 95 23.97 12.81 44.51
CA PHE A 95 25.10 13.73 44.51
C PHE A 95 26.39 12.94 44.31
N LEU A 96 27.13 13.28 43.27
CA LEU A 96 28.41 12.69 42.91
C LEU A 96 29.52 13.75 43.01
N GLU A 97 30.33 13.66 44.05
CA GLU A 97 31.55 14.46 44.16
C GLU A 97 32.62 13.92 43.22
N GLY A 98 33.01 14.73 42.23
CA GLY A 98 33.91 14.31 41.18
C GLY A 98 35.38 14.69 41.34
N ASP A 99 35.75 15.45 42.39
CA ASP A 99 37.15 15.80 42.67
C ASP A 99 37.80 14.77 43.60
N ILE A 100 38.83 14.09 43.09
CA ILE A 100 39.64 13.11 43.81
C ILE A 100 40.33 13.66 45.08
N ASN A 101 40.45 14.98 45.20
CA ASN A 101 41.09 15.64 46.34
C ASN A 101 40.10 16.01 47.44
N THR A 102 38.80 15.80 47.22
CA THR A 102 37.78 16.09 48.22
C THR A 102 37.85 15.09 49.36
N ASN A 103 37.96 15.64 50.58
CA ASN A 103 37.89 14.88 51.81
C ASN A 103 36.42 14.68 52.20
N ASP A 104 36.03 13.46 52.57
CA ASP A 104 34.67 13.14 53.06
C ASP A 104 34.20 14.08 54.17
N ALA A 105 35.12 14.55 55.05
CA ALA A 105 34.83 15.49 56.12
C ALA A 105 34.34 16.86 55.62
N CYS A 106 34.62 17.22 54.36
CA CYS A 106 34.09 18.42 53.70
C CYS A 106 32.66 18.23 53.19
N LEU A 107 32.29 16.99 52.80
CA LEU A 107 30.94 16.62 52.37
C LEU A 107 29.99 16.42 53.57
N TYR A 108 30.47 15.70 54.60
CA TYR A 108 29.74 15.37 55.82
C TYR A 108 30.67 15.47 57.04
N GLY A 109 30.41 16.41 57.97
CA GLY A 109 31.08 16.42 59.28
C GLY A 109 31.69 17.75 59.74
N ASN A 110 32.65 17.63 60.66
CA ASN A 110 33.23 18.78 61.37
C ASN A 110 34.10 19.61 60.42
N THR A 111 33.69 20.84 60.16
CA THR A 111 34.36 21.82 59.31
C THR A 111 35.83 22.06 59.67
N ALA A 112 36.24 21.75 60.91
CA ALA A 112 37.64 21.83 61.35
C ALA A 112 38.58 20.78 60.71
N GLN A 113 38.04 19.71 60.14
CA GLN A 113 38.82 18.65 59.46
C GLN A 113 38.85 18.81 57.94
N CYS A 114 38.13 19.80 57.40
CA CYS A 114 38.23 20.17 56.00
C CYS A 114 39.53 20.96 55.79
N SER A 115 40.64 20.24 55.64
CA SER A 115 41.95 20.85 55.35
C SER A 115 41.95 21.37 53.90
N ALA A 116 42.35 22.63 53.72
CA ALA A 116 42.34 23.39 52.46
C ALA A 116 43.28 22.88 51.34
N GLY A 117 43.40 21.55 51.17
CA GLY A 117 44.10 20.92 50.05
C GLY A 117 43.27 20.83 48.77
N GLY A 118 41.97 21.14 48.86
CA GLY A 118 41.01 21.08 47.74
C GLY A 118 40.16 22.35 47.60
N GLY A 119 40.69 23.54 47.91
CA GLY A 119 40.10 24.82 47.48
C GLY A 119 38.89 25.39 48.22
N SER A 120 38.32 24.70 49.22
CA SER A 120 37.18 25.22 50.01
C SER A 120 37.45 25.27 51.52
N THR A 121 36.99 26.35 52.16
CA THR A 121 36.98 26.54 53.63
C THR A 121 35.61 26.25 54.26
N GLN A 122 34.65 25.79 53.46
CA GLN A 122 33.26 25.57 53.85
C GLN A 122 33.02 24.06 53.91
N GLY A 123 33.03 23.48 55.11
CA GLY A 123 32.60 22.09 55.30
C GLY A 123 31.07 21.97 55.40
N ASN A 124 30.57 20.73 55.38
CA ASN A 124 29.15 20.39 55.58
C ASN A 124 28.23 20.77 54.40
N TRP A 125 28.68 20.48 53.17
CA TRP A 125 28.02 20.83 51.91
C TRP A 125 26.63 20.24 51.67
N VAL A 126 26.50 18.96 51.97
CA VAL A 126 25.30 18.18 51.65
C VAL A 126 24.81 17.44 52.89
N ALA A 127 25.24 17.87 54.08
CA ALA A 127 24.87 17.17 55.30
C ALA A 127 23.40 17.41 55.65
N GLY A 128 22.68 16.30 55.82
CA GLY A 128 21.25 16.32 56.10
C GLY A 128 20.36 16.24 54.85
N THR A 129 20.95 16.20 53.65
CA THR A 129 20.18 15.91 52.44
C THR A 129 19.60 14.49 52.52
N PRO A 130 18.41 14.24 51.95
CA PRO A 130 17.73 12.95 52.04
C PRO A 130 18.22 11.93 51.00
N TYR A 131 18.98 12.37 49.99
CA TYR A 131 19.43 11.54 48.87
C TYR A 131 20.88 11.03 49.05
N PRO A 132 21.26 9.92 48.38
CA PRO A 132 22.61 9.37 48.48
C PRO A 132 23.69 10.36 48.03
N ILE A 133 24.78 10.41 48.81
CA ILE A 133 25.97 11.22 48.59
C ILE A 133 27.12 10.27 48.33
N ILE A 134 27.81 10.43 47.21
CA ILE A 134 28.92 9.57 46.81
C ILE A 134 30.16 10.45 46.62
N ASN A 135 31.24 10.13 47.33
CA ASN A 135 32.57 10.64 47.01
C ASN A 135 33.27 9.68 46.05
N ILE A 136 33.46 10.09 44.78
CA ILE A 136 34.02 9.19 43.78
C ILE A 136 35.52 9.03 44.03
N PRO A 137 36.01 7.83 44.38
CA PRO A 137 37.42 7.62 44.66
C PRO A 137 38.24 7.70 43.36
N ALA A 138 39.54 7.99 43.49
CA ALA A 138 40.45 8.04 42.35
C ALA A 138 40.46 6.74 41.50
N SER A 139 40.16 5.58 42.10
CA SER A 139 40.03 4.30 41.39
C SER A 139 38.82 4.20 40.46
N GLN A 140 37.82 5.08 40.60
CA GLN A 140 36.57 5.08 39.84
C GLN A 140 36.35 6.39 39.06
N GLN A 141 37.38 7.22 38.89
CA GLN A 141 37.30 8.47 38.11
C GLN A 141 36.87 8.26 36.65
N SER A 142 36.92 7.02 36.15
CA SER A 142 36.35 6.66 34.85
C SER A 142 34.86 7.00 34.73
N VAL A 143 34.09 7.02 35.84
CA VAL A 143 32.68 7.43 35.82
C VAL A 143 32.55 8.92 35.50
N VAL A 144 33.31 9.78 36.15
CA VAL A 144 33.32 11.22 35.82
C VAL A 144 33.77 11.44 34.38
N ASN A 145 34.79 10.70 33.93
CA ASN A 145 35.31 10.80 32.58
C ASN A 145 34.31 10.31 31.52
N SER A 146 33.46 9.33 31.81
CA SER A 146 32.48 8.80 30.85
C SER A 146 31.34 9.78 30.58
N TYR A 147 31.03 10.66 31.53
CA TYR A 147 30.10 11.78 31.33
C TYR A 147 30.78 13.04 30.77
N ALA A 148 32.11 13.00 30.62
CA ALA A 148 32.93 14.05 30.02
C ALA A 148 32.70 15.44 30.64
N ILE A 149 32.51 15.50 31.96
CA ILE A 149 32.19 16.72 32.72
C ILE A 149 33.20 17.84 32.44
N GLY A 150 32.72 18.91 31.79
CA GLY A 150 33.56 20.04 31.37
C GLY A 150 33.52 21.23 32.32
N TYR A 151 32.51 21.31 33.19
CA TYR A 151 32.33 22.35 34.21
C TYR A 151 31.52 21.82 35.40
N TRP A 152 31.47 22.59 36.47
CA TRP A 152 30.82 22.20 37.72
C TRP A 152 29.88 23.33 38.20
N PRO A 153 28.67 23.04 38.70
CA PRO A 153 28.07 21.70 38.72
C PRO A 153 27.52 21.34 37.34
N THR A 154 27.42 20.05 37.08
CA THR A 154 26.72 19.49 35.94
C THR A 154 25.58 18.62 36.45
N LEU A 155 24.35 18.96 36.07
CA LEU A 155 23.17 18.19 36.42
C LEU A 155 22.60 17.47 35.21
N TYR A 156 22.44 16.16 35.34
CA TYR A 156 21.81 15.31 34.35
C TYR A 156 20.50 14.74 34.88
N ALA A 157 19.51 14.64 34.01
CA ALA A 157 18.44 13.69 34.18
C ALA A 157 18.59 12.55 33.18
N ILE A 158 18.19 11.36 33.62
CA ILE A 158 18.27 10.15 32.83
C ILE A 158 16.90 9.48 32.86
N CYS A 159 16.27 9.35 31.70
CA CYS A 159 14.95 8.73 31.58
C CYS A 159 15.05 7.21 31.78
N ALA A 160 14.11 6.64 32.54
CA ALA A 160 14.13 5.22 32.91
C ALA A 160 14.10 4.27 31.69
N ASP A 161 13.22 4.54 30.73
CA ASP A 161 12.96 3.61 29.62
C ASP A 161 14.03 3.67 28.54
N THR A 162 14.45 4.87 28.15
CA THR A 162 15.42 5.06 27.07
C THR A 162 16.86 5.12 27.54
N LYS A 163 17.10 5.31 28.84
CA LYS A 163 18.44 5.53 29.43
C LYS A 163 19.15 6.75 28.86
N LYS A 164 18.42 7.61 28.14
CA LYS A 164 18.95 8.82 27.55
C LYS A 164 19.17 9.85 28.64
N THR A 165 20.33 10.50 28.56
CA THR A 165 20.75 11.55 29.46
C THR A 165 20.51 12.91 28.82
N TYR A 166 20.19 13.88 29.65
CA TYR A 166 19.92 15.23 29.20
C TYR A 166 20.42 16.19 30.27
N GLU A 167 21.21 17.18 29.87
CA GLU A 167 21.75 18.17 30.77
C GLU A 167 20.70 19.24 31.07
N VAL A 168 20.44 19.48 32.35
CA VAL A 168 19.38 20.41 32.79
C VAL A 168 19.97 21.74 33.26
N GLY A 169 21.22 21.70 33.71
CA GLY A 169 21.89 22.82 34.34
C GLY A 169 21.24 23.23 35.67
N GLN A 170 21.57 24.42 36.16
CA GLN A 170 21.00 24.97 37.39
C GLN A 170 19.68 25.70 37.08
N GLN A 171 18.54 25.09 37.42
CA GLN A 171 17.20 25.62 37.16
C GLN A 171 16.34 25.71 38.44
N SER A 172 15.22 26.43 38.39
CA SER A 172 14.21 26.42 39.47
C SER A 172 13.49 25.07 39.56
N PHE A 173 12.81 24.79 40.68
CA PHE A 173 12.05 23.55 40.88
C PHE A 173 10.96 23.35 39.81
N GLU A 174 10.20 24.40 39.48
CA GLU A 174 9.12 24.33 38.48
C GLU A 174 9.66 24.05 37.07
N THR A 175 10.87 24.55 36.79
CA THR A 175 11.55 24.33 35.51
C THR A 175 12.09 22.90 35.45
N TRP A 176 12.56 22.36 36.57
CA TRP A 176 12.96 20.95 36.71
C TRP A 176 11.79 19.99 36.53
N GLU A 177 10.68 20.24 37.23
CA GLU A 177 9.46 19.44 37.13
C GLU A 177 8.97 19.43 35.68
N SER A 178 8.80 20.60 35.07
CA SER A 178 8.34 20.71 33.68
C SER A 178 9.28 20.00 32.71
N TRP A 179 10.59 20.16 32.86
CA TRP A 179 11.56 19.62 31.93
C TRP A 179 11.71 18.09 32.06
N VAL A 180 11.67 17.53 33.28
CA VAL A 180 11.74 16.06 33.48
C VAL A 180 10.45 15.42 32.96
N ILE A 181 9.30 16.08 33.16
CA ILE A 181 8.01 15.64 32.63
C ILE A 181 7.98 15.72 31.11
N GLU A 182 8.52 16.77 30.49
CA GLU A 182 8.54 16.96 29.03
C GLU A 182 9.58 16.06 28.33
N SER A 183 10.75 15.86 28.93
CA SER A 183 11.86 15.12 28.29
C SER A 183 11.74 13.61 28.43
N CYS A 184 10.96 13.12 29.40
CA CYS A 184 10.62 11.70 29.58
C CYS A 184 9.11 11.46 29.37
N GLN A 185 8.43 12.30 28.57
CA GLN A 185 6.98 12.25 28.40
C GLN A 185 6.51 11.03 27.62
N LEU A 186 5.48 10.35 28.15
CA LEU A 186 4.73 9.30 27.45
C LEU A 186 4.29 9.78 26.06
N GLY A 187 4.57 8.98 25.05
CA GLY A 187 4.22 9.19 23.66
C GLY A 187 4.02 7.87 22.93
N ALA A 188 3.70 7.96 21.63
CA ALA A 188 3.70 6.81 20.75
C ALA A 188 3.94 7.21 19.29
N ILE A 189 4.56 6.31 18.55
CA ILE A 189 4.56 6.29 17.09
C ILE A 189 3.81 5.05 16.62
N ALA A 190 3.37 5.06 15.36
CA ALA A 190 2.61 3.95 14.81
C ALA A 190 3.06 3.66 13.38
N ASP A 191 3.12 2.37 13.05
CA ASP A 191 3.17 1.88 11.68
C ASP A 191 1.75 1.47 11.28
N ILE A 192 1.26 2.01 10.15
CA ILE A 192 -0.12 1.83 9.70
C ILE A 192 -0.12 0.93 8.47
N LEU A 193 -0.96 -0.09 8.50
CA LEU A 193 -1.34 -0.89 7.34
C LEU A 193 -2.77 -0.55 6.96
N ASP A 194 -2.95 -0.06 5.74
CA ASP A 194 -4.26 0.24 5.19
C ASP A 194 -5.13 -1.01 5.09
N ALA A 195 -6.44 -0.82 5.22
CA ALA A 195 -7.39 -1.91 5.19
C ALA A 195 -7.62 -2.40 3.76
N ASP A 196 -7.46 -3.71 3.57
CA ASP A 196 -7.97 -4.38 2.38
C ASP A 196 -9.50 -4.52 2.43
N CYS A 197 -10.06 -5.09 1.37
CA CYS A 197 -11.50 -5.29 1.25
C CYS A 197 -12.08 -6.36 2.20
N TYR A 198 -11.21 -7.02 2.96
CA TYR A 198 -11.56 -7.98 4.00
C TYR A 198 -11.39 -7.39 5.41
N MET A 199 -11.23 -6.07 5.51
CA MET A 199 -11.00 -5.33 6.76
C MET A 199 -9.73 -5.77 7.50
N GLN A 200 -8.67 -6.16 6.78
CA GLN A 200 -7.41 -6.61 7.38
C GLN A 200 -6.40 -5.48 7.62
N GLY A 201 -6.86 -4.25 7.85
CA GLY A 201 -5.99 -3.14 8.24
C GLY A 201 -5.43 -3.32 9.65
N SER A 202 -4.37 -2.59 9.98
CA SER A 202 -3.76 -2.62 11.32
C SER A 202 -3.07 -1.30 11.70
N ILE A 203 -2.95 -1.08 13.00
CA ILE A 203 -2.07 -0.06 13.58
C ILE A 203 -1.17 -0.78 14.58
N ASP A 204 0.12 -0.85 14.26
CA ASP A 204 1.18 -1.37 15.13
C ASP A 204 1.77 -0.19 15.91
N LEU A 205 1.55 -0.18 17.23
CA LEU A 205 1.86 0.96 18.08
C LEU A 205 3.19 0.70 18.81
N THR A 206 4.14 1.63 18.70
CA THR A 206 5.32 1.64 19.56
C THR A 206 5.18 2.76 20.58
N THR A 207 5.01 2.39 21.84
CA THR A 207 5.01 3.34 22.96
C THR A 207 6.42 3.89 23.22
N ILE A 208 6.50 5.17 23.52
CA ILE A 208 7.74 5.91 23.77
C ILE A 208 7.65 6.52 25.18
N GLU A 209 8.63 6.22 26.03
CA GLU A 209 8.70 6.68 27.42
C GLU A 209 7.44 6.33 28.28
N GLY A 210 7.38 6.91 29.48
CA GLY A 210 6.29 6.76 30.45
C GLY A 210 6.49 5.61 31.43
N TYR A 211 5.84 5.65 32.59
CA TYR A 211 6.23 4.79 33.70
C TYR A 211 5.52 3.42 33.71
N GLY A 212 6.27 2.33 33.92
CA GLY A 212 5.71 1.00 34.20
C GLY A 212 4.72 0.46 33.15
N ASN A 213 3.70 -0.27 33.60
CA ASN A 213 2.68 -0.83 32.70
C ASN A 213 1.83 0.27 32.06
N LYS A 214 1.51 0.10 30.77
CA LYS A 214 0.65 1.00 30.00
C LYS A 214 -0.74 0.39 29.82
N SER A 215 -1.74 1.26 29.78
CA SER A 215 -3.11 0.93 29.41
C SER A 215 -3.51 1.75 28.20
N TYR A 216 -4.27 1.13 27.30
CA TYR A 216 -4.66 1.70 26.02
C TYR A 216 -6.17 1.86 25.98
N GLN A 217 -6.63 2.98 25.44
CA GLN A 217 -8.02 3.21 25.15
C GLN A 217 -8.15 3.84 23.78
N TRP A 218 -8.52 3.01 22.80
CA TRP A 218 -8.81 3.46 21.45
C TRP A 218 -10.16 4.18 21.41
N ASN A 219 -10.31 5.11 20.47
CA ASN A 219 -11.58 5.78 20.18
C ASN A 219 -12.71 4.82 19.76
N THR A 220 -12.35 3.61 19.33
CA THR A 220 -13.26 2.49 19.04
C THR A 220 -13.67 1.69 20.27
N GLY A 221 -13.08 1.97 21.44
CA GLY A 221 -13.31 1.25 22.70
C GLY A 221 -12.41 0.02 22.92
N GLN A 222 -11.52 -0.31 21.99
CA GLN A 222 -10.53 -1.37 22.18
C GLN A 222 -9.43 -0.96 23.18
N THR A 223 -8.80 -1.93 23.83
CA THR A 223 -7.82 -1.70 24.91
C THR A 223 -6.49 -2.45 24.75
N THR A 224 -6.26 -3.04 23.57
CA THR A 224 -4.96 -3.60 23.20
C THR A 224 -4.00 -2.50 22.76
N GLU A 225 -2.70 -2.77 22.85
CA GLU A 225 -1.66 -1.87 22.32
C GLU A 225 -1.85 -1.67 20.82
N ASP A 226 -1.91 -2.79 20.09
CA ASP A 226 -2.11 -2.81 18.64
C ASP A 226 -3.59 -2.98 18.27
N LEU A 227 -3.94 -2.45 17.10
CA LEU A 227 -5.19 -2.77 16.41
C LEU A 227 -4.88 -3.66 15.20
N THR A 228 -5.66 -4.73 15.06
CA THR A 228 -5.59 -5.64 13.90
C THR A 228 -7.00 -5.94 13.41
N ASN A 229 -7.14 -6.26 12.12
CA ASN A 229 -8.43 -6.54 11.49
C ASN A 229 -9.43 -5.38 11.63
N ILE A 230 -8.95 -4.17 11.34
CA ILE A 230 -9.74 -2.95 11.35
C ILE A 230 -10.01 -2.46 9.93
N GLY A 231 -11.17 -1.83 9.71
CA GLY A 231 -11.55 -1.23 8.43
C GLY A 231 -11.03 0.21 8.25
N PRO A 232 -11.30 0.83 7.09
CA PRO A 232 -10.94 2.22 6.84
C PRO A 232 -11.55 3.16 7.90
N GLY A 233 -10.79 4.15 8.35
CA GLY A 233 -11.28 5.08 9.35
C GLY A 233 -10.20 5.88 10.05
N THR A 234 -10.64 6.73 10.97
CA THR A 234 -9.77 7.56 11.80
C THR A 234 -9.71 6.99 13.21
N TYR A 235 -8.51 6.64 13.64
CA TYR A 235 -8.22 6.02 14.93
C TYR A 235 -7.34 6.94 15.76
N TRP A 236 -7.53 6.94 17.07
CA TRP A 236 -6.60 7.56 18.00
C TRP A 236 -6.68 6.81 19.34
N VAL A 237 -5.57 6.82 20.07
CA VAL A 237 -5.44 6.11 21.34
C VAL A 237 -5.09 7.09 22.45
N THR A 238 -5.77 6.94 23.58
CA THR A 238 -5.31 7.51 24.85
C THR A 238 -4.54 6.42 25.59
N ILE A 239 -3.26 6.68 25.81
CA ILE A 239 -2.35 5.81 26.54
C ILE A 239 -2.23 6.38 27.94
N THR A 240 -2.48 5.56 28.95
CA THR A 240 -2.35 5.93 30.35
C THR A 240 -1.32 5.03 31.00
N ASP A 241 -0.29 5.62 31.58
CA ASP A 241 0.71 4.87 32.32
C ASP A 241 0.27 4.56 33.76
N GLN A 242 1.12 3.86 34.52
CA GLN A 242 0.78 3.43 35.89
C GLN A 242 0.52 4.59 36.87
N HIS A 243 0.97 5.80 36.56
CA HIS A 243 0.81 6.99 37.40
C HIS A 243 -0.31 7.92 36.94
N ASN A 244 -1.13 7.47 35.98
CA ASN A 244 -2.21 8.23 35.35
C ASN A 244 -1.74 9.40 34.49
N TYR A 245 -0.48 9.40 34.04
CA TYR A 245 -0.09 10.30 32.95
C TYR A 245 -0.73 9.81 31.67
N THR A 246 -1.45 10.71 31.02
CA THR A 246 -2.17 10.41 29.78
C THR A 246 -1.48 11.06 28.61
N TYR A 247 -1.22 10.27 27.57
CA TYR A 247 -0.88 10.74 26.23
C TYR A 247 -2.05 10.43 25.31
N THR A 248 -2.44 11.39 24.46
CA THR A 248 -3.37 11.12 23.36
C THR A 248 -2.62 11.28 22.05
N SER A 249 -2.65 10.23 21.24
CA SER A 249 -1.99 10.23 19.94
C SER A 249 -2.60 11.28 18.99
N PRO A 250 -1.88 11.69 17.93
CA PRO A 250 -2.54 12.24 16.76
C PRO A 250 -3.54 11.23 16.17
N GLN A 251 -4.37 11.71 15.25
CA GLN A 251 -5.26 10.86 14.48
C GLN A 251 -4.45 10.05 13.46
N TYR A 252 -4.58 8.73 13.54
CA TYR A 252 -4.10 7.78 12.54
C TYR A 252 -5.22 7.54 11.53
N VAL A 253 -4.91 7.64 10.25
CA VAL A 253 -5.85 7.36 9.17
C VAL A 253 -5.46 6.02 8.56
N VAL A 254 -6.37 5.05 8.66
CA VAL A 254 -6.29 3.80 7.93
C VAL A 254 -7.11 4.01 6.67
N GLU A 255 -6.43 4.08 5.53
CA GLU A 255 -7.09 4.20 4.23
C GLU A 255 -7.64 2.82 3.81
N GLY A 256 -8.47 2.82 2.76
CA GLY A 256 -8.98 1.62 2.12
C GLY A 256 -10.28 1.88 1.37
N THR A 257 -10.75 0.88 0.64
CA THR A 257 -12.03 0.93 -0.08
C THR A 257 -13.17 0.54 0.86
N THR A 258 -14.23 1.35 0.92
CA THR A 258 -15.51 0.93 1.49
C THR A 258 -16.33 0.18 0.45
N ILE A 259 -16.84 -1.00 0.79
CA ILE A 259 -17.78 -1.77 -0.06
C ILE A 259 -19.02 -0.92 -0.39
N PRO A 260 -19.53 -0.95 -1.63
CA PRO A 260 -19.20 -1.92 -2.68
C PRO A 260 -18.18 -1.43 -3.72
N PHE A 261 -17.16 -2.26 -3.97
CA PHE A 261 -16.44 -2.27 -5.24
C PHE A 261 -17.37 -2.83 -6.33
N ASP A 262 -17.35 -2.22 -7.51
CA ASP A 262 -18.30 -2.51 -8.58
C ASP A 262 -17.64 -2.23 -9.93
N ALA A 263 -17.96 -3.05 -10.94
CA ALA A 263 -17.49 -2.92 -12.30
C ALA A 263 -18.59 -3.41 -13.26
N MET A 264 -18.45 -3.09 -14.54
CA MET A 264 -19.36 -3.56 -15.57
C MET A 264 -18.58 -3.96 -16.81
N VAL A 265 -19.04 -5.02 -17.47
CA VAL A 265 -18.56 -5.47 -18.78
C VAL A 265 -19.61 -5.15 -19.85
N ASN A 266 -19.16 -4.64 -21.00
CA ASN A 266 -20.01 -4.40 -22.16
C ASN A 266 -19.32 -4.88 -23.44
N GLU A 267 -20.12 -5.09 -24.49
CA GLU A 267 -19.61 -5.24 -25.86
C GLU A 267 -18.88 -3.96 -26.28
N GLY A 268 -17.65 -4.14 -26.78
CA GLY A 268 -16.86 -3.08 -27.41
C GLY A 268 -17.19 -2.99 -28.90
N GLU A 269 -16.84 -4.05 -29.64
CA GLU A 269 -17.14 -4.23 -31.06
C GLU A 269 -17.81 -5.60 -31.25
N PRO A 270 -18.88 -5.70 -32.07
CA PRO A 270 -19.54 -6.96 -32.37
C PRO A 270 -18.70 -7.81 -33.32
N ILE A 271 -18.97 -9.12 -33.34
CA ILE A 271 -18.38 -10.04 -34.33
C ILE A 271 -18.99 -9.75 -35.71
N THR A 272 -18.14 -9.58 -36.73
CA THR A 272 -18.58 -9.15 -38.08
C THR A 272 -19.31 -10.25 -38.84
N CYS A 273 -18.81 -11.50 -38.78
CA CYS A 273 -19.35 -12.63 -39.53
C CYS A 273 -19.57 -13.86 -38.63
N PHE A 274 -20.48 -14.74 -39.03
CA PHE A 274 -20.64 -16.03 -38.34
C PHE A 274 -19.32 -16.81 -38.33
N GLY A 275 -18.88 -17.23 -37.15
CA GLY A 275 -17.58 -17.89 -36.94
C GLY A 275 -16.37 -16.95 -36.95
N GLY A 276 -16.59 -15.63 -36.95
CA GLY A 276 -15.53 -14.63 -36.82
C GLY A 276 -14.97 -14.51 -35.41
N ASP A 277 -13.77 -13.94 -35.31
CA ASP A 277 -12.99 -13.74 -34.11
C ASP A 277 -12.62 -12.27 -33.90
N ASP A 278 -13.38 -11.33 -34.46
CA ASP A 278 -13.06 -9.89 -34.42
C ASP A 278 -13.87 -9.09 -33.38
N GLY A 279 -14.62 -9.79 -32.53
CA GLY A 279 -15.36 -9.16 -31.44
C GLY A 279 -14.45 -8.66 -30.31
N SER A 280 -14.98 -7.75 -29.48
CA SER A 280 -14.27 -7.28 -28.29
C SER A 280 -15.20 -6.95 -27.13
N LEU A 281 -14.67 -7.04 -25.91
CA LEU A 281 -15.37 -6.69 -24.67
C LEU A 281 -14.57 -5.65 -23.88
N VAL A 282 -15.27 -4.73 -23.21
CA VAL A 282 -14.68 -3.66 -22.40
C VAL A 282 -15.18 -3.78 -20.96
N ALA A 283 -14.24 -3.96 -20.02
CA ALA A 283 -14.50 -3.93 -18.59
C ALA A 283 -14.20 -2.53 -18.03
N THR A 284 -15.17 -1.92 -17.35
CA THR A 284 -15.05 -0.58 -16.77
C THR A 284 -15.35 -0.62 -15.27
N PRO A 285 -14.38 -0.29 -14.38
CA PRO A 285 -14.63 -0.10 -12.96
C PRO A 285 -15.61 1.07 -12.72
N ILE A 286 -16.66 0.85 -11.92
CA ILE A 286 -17.66 1.86 -11.54
C ILE A 286 -17.26 2.50 -10.20
N GLN A 287 -16.78 1.69 -9.25
CA GLN A 287 -16.24 2.10 -7.95
C GLN A 287 -14.91 1.39 -7.69
N GLY A 288 -14.24 1.70 -6.58
CA GLY A 288 -12.94 1.13 -6.20
C GLY A 288 -11.78 2.11 -6.28
N SER A 289 -10.59 1.62 -5.93
CA SER A 289 -9.38 2.45 -5.87
C SER A 289 -8.35 2.01 -6.91
N PRO A 290 -7.89 2.90 -7.80
CA PRO A 290 -6.87 2.57 -8.79
C PRO A 290 -5.49 2.36 -8.14
N PRO A 291 -4.58 1.58 -8.78
CA PRO A 291 -4.72 0.92 -10.08
C PRO A 291 -5.63 -0.32 -10.06
N TYR A 292 -6.14 -0.67 -11.25
CA TYR A 292 -6.97 -1.87 -11.45
C TYR A 292 -6.21 -2.94 -12.25
N THR A 293 -6.49 -4.20 -11.95
CA THR A 293 -6.04 -5.36 -12.73
C THR A 293 -7.26 -6.13 -13.26
N TYR A 294 -7.07 -6.84 -14.37
CA TYR A 294 -8.13 -7.53 -15.10
C TYR A 294 -7.62 -8.92 -15.46
N ASP A 295 -8.38 -9.94 -15.09
CA ASP A 295 -8.13 -11.33 -15.44
C ASP A 295 -9.35 -11.89 -16.17
N TRP A 296 -9.20 -12.12 -17.47
CA TRP A 296 -10.27 -12.60 -18.33
C TRP A 296 -10.19 -14.12 -18.51
N SER A 297 -11.35 -14.77 -18.67
CA SER A 297 -11.45 -16.23 -18.83
C SER A 297 -10.74 -16.78 -20.08
N ASP A 298 -10.51 -15.94 -21.08
CA ASP A 298 -9.76 -16.25 -22.31
C ASP A 298 -8.24 -16.03 -22.15
N GLY A 299 -7.80 -15.43 -21.03
CA GLY A 299 -6.42 -15.06 -20.77
C GLY A 299 -6.00 -13.69 -21.31
N SER A 300 -6.94 -12.88 -21.82
CA SER A 300 -6.69 -11.49 -22.21
C SER A 300 -6.20 -10.65 -21.03
N SER A 301 -5.40 -9.62 -21.32
CA SER A 301 -4.85 -8.72 -20.30
C SER A 301 -5.33 -7.28 -20.48
N GLY A 302 -5.70 -6.62 -19.39
CA GLY A 302 -6.13 -5.22 -19.39
C GLY A 302 -7.64 -5.06 -19.52
N HIS A 303 -8.08 -3.79 -19.60
CA HIS A 303 -9.50 -3.43 -19.55
C HIS A 303 -10.31 -3.76 -20.82
N ILE A 304 -9.65 -4.17 -21.91
CA ILE A 304 -10.30 -4.56 -23.17
C ILE A 304 -9.75 -5.94 -23.57
N ALA A 305 -10.65 -6.87 -23.86
CA ALA A 305 -10.34 -8.15 -24.49
C ALA A 305 -10.70 -8.05 -25.97
N TYR A 306 -9.76 -8.38 -26.85
CA TYR A 306 -9.86 -8.28 -28.31
C TYR A 306 -9.77 -9.66 -28.94
N ASP A 307 -10.08 -9.72 -30.23
CA ASP A 307 -9.95 -10.91 -31.07
C ASP A 307 -10.79 -12.09 -30.52
N LEU A 308 -12.04 -11.81 -30.16
CA LEU A 308 -12.95 -12.75 -29.49
C LEU A 308 -13.94 -13.41 -30.45
N GLU A 309 -14.09 -14.74 -30.31
CA GLU A 309 -15.17 -15.52 -30.91
C GLU A 309 -16.46 -15.42 -30.07
N ALA A 310 -17.59 -15.87 -30.62
CA ALA A 310 -18.86 -15.88 -29.89
C ALA A 310 -18.82 -16.86 -28.72
N GLY A 311 -19.25 -16.41 -27.53
CA GLY A 311 -19.18 -17.23 -26.34
C GLY A 311 -19.47 -16.47 -25.04
N ASP A 312 -19.38 -17.20 -23.93
CA ASP A 312 -19.47 -16.63 -22.58
C ASP A 312 -18.06 -16.27 -22.09
N TYR A 313 -17.88 -15.02 -21.68
CA TYR A 313 -16.65 -14.49 -21.11
C TYR A 313 -16.89 -14.04 -19.67
N GLU A 314 -15.91 -14.29 -18.83
CA GLU A 314 -15.87 -13.82 -17.44
C GLU A 314 -14.63 -12.94 -17.25
N VAL A 315 -14.78 -11.83 -16.51
CA VAL A 315 -13.67 -10.98 -16.11
C VAL A 315 -13.68 -10.77 -14.61
N THR A 316 -12.55 -11.04 -13.97
CA THR A 316 -12.28 -10.64 -12.59
C THR A 316 -11.53 -9.31 -12.63
N VAL A 317 -12.17 -8.25 -12.15
CA VAL A 317 -11.52 -6.95 -11.96
C VAL A 317 -11.05 -6.85 -10.51
N THR A 318 -9.81 -6.43 -10.27
CA THR A 318 -9.28 -6.23 -8.91
C THR A 318 -8.75 -4.82 -8.72
N ASP A 319 -9.09 -4.17 -7.60
CA ASP A 319 -8.60 -2.82 -7.24
C ASP A 319 -7.28 -2.84 -6.44
N ALA A 320 -6.75 -1.66 -6.11
CA ALA A 320 -5.47 -1.51 -5.39
C ALA A 320 -5.48 -2.06 -3.96
N PHE A 321 -6.66 -2.20 -3.35
CA PHE A 321 -6.85 -2.74 -2.01
C PHE A 321 -7.29 -4.22 -2.04
N GLY A 322 -7.21 -4.88 -3.20
CA GLY A 322 -7.51 -6.30 -3.37
C GLY A 322 -9.01 -6.63 -3.39
N CYS A 323 -9.88 -5.64 -3.64
CA CYS A 323 -11.30 -5.90 -3.90
C CYS A 323 -11.46 -6.56 -5.26
N GLU A 324 -12.18 -7.67 -5.32
CA GLU A 324 -12.50 -8.37 -6.57
C GLU A 324 -13.99 -8.24 -6.91
N VAL A 325 -14.29 -8.07 -8.20
CA VAL A 325 -15.63 -8.23 -8.75
C VAL A 325 -15.53 -9.10 -9.99
N VAL A 326 -16.49 -10.00 -10.15
CA VAL A 326 -16.57 -10.93 -11.27
C VAL A 326 -17.79 -10.58 -12.10
N GLU A 327 -17.56 -10.26 -13.37
CA GLU A 327 -18.61 -9.93 -14.32
C GLU A 327 -18.60 -10.91 -15.49
N SER A 328 -19.80 -11.24 -16.00
CA SER A 328 -19.98 -12.17 -17.10
C SER A 328 -20.70 -11.52 -18.29
N PHE A 329 -20.27 -11.82 -19.50
CA PHE A 329 -20.90 -11.35 -20.73
C PHE A 329 -21.01 -12.47 -21.77
N ASN A 330 -22.16 -12.60 -22.43
CA ASN A 330 -22.32 -13.46 -23.59
C ASN A 330 -22.13 -12.63 -24.86
N LEU A 331 -21.00 -12.82 -25.55
CA LEU A 331 -20.73 -12.18 -26.84
C LEU A 331 -21.44 -12.95 -27.94
N ALA A 332 -22.45 -12.33 -28.55
CA ALA A 332 -23.21 -12.91 -29.64
C ALA A 332 -22.50 -12.74 -30.99
N GLN A 333 -22.87 -13.57 -31.95
CA GLN A 333 -22.49 -13.44 -33.36
C GLN A 333 -23.74 -13.37 -34.26
N PRO A 334 -23.62 -12.82 -35.48
CA PRO A 334 -24.69 -12.89 -36.46
C PRO A 334 -25.01 -14.33 -36.87
N SER A 335 -26.19 -14.56 -37.43
CA SER A 335 -26.50 -15.82 -38.12
C SER A 335 -25.65 -15.99 -39.37
N GLU A 336 -25.34 -17.22 -39.76
CA GLU A 336 -24.66 -17.52 -41.03
C GLU A 336 -25.41 -16.95 -42.23
N VAL A 337 -24.68 -16.49 -43.25
CA VAL A 337 -25.27 -16.09 -44.53
C VAL A 337 -25.66 -17.36 -45.28
N GLU A 338 -26.93 -17.47 -45.68
CA GLU A 338 -27.42 -18.61 -46.45
C GLU A 338 -27.96 -18.17 -47.81
N LEU A 339 -27.57 -18.89 -48.86
CA LEU A 339 -28.12 -18.75 -50.20
C LEU A 339 -29.46 -19.50 -50.32
N VAL A 340 -30.51 -18.77 -50.68
CA VAL A 340 -31.81 -19.33 -51.06
C VAL A 340 -32.02 -19.11 -52.56
N TYR A 341 -32.33 -20.18 -53.29
CA TYR A 341 -32.47 -20.12 -54.74
C TYR A 341 -33.67 -20.91 -55.28
N ASP A 342 -34.13 -20.50 -56.46
CA ASP A 342 -35.09 -21.25 -57.29
C ASP A 342 -34.53 -21.40 -58.71
N VAL A 343 -34.80 -22.54 -59.34
CA VAL A 343 -34.19 -22.92 -60.63
C VAL A 343 -35.28 -23.29 -61.63
N VAL A 344 -35.16 -22.72 -62.83
CA VAL A 344 -35.90 -23.18 -64.01
C VAL A 344 -34.91 -23.94 -64.90
N ASN A 345 -35.15 -25.25 -65.05
CA ASN A 345 -34.33 -26.11 -65.90
C ASN A 345 -34.48 -25.75 -67.39
N THR A 346 -33.45 -26.09 -68.17
CA THR A 346 -33.45 -25.89 -69.63
C THR A 346 -34.55 -26.71 -70.32
N THR A 347 -34.99 -26.31 -71.51
CA THR A 347 -35.88 -27.12 -72.36
C THR A 347 -35.24 -27.41 -73.72
N CYS A 348 -35.40 -28.64 -74.22
CA CYS A 348 -35.02 -29.02 -75.60
C CYS A 348 -33.56 -28.66 -75.98
N GLU A 349 -32.60 -28.79 -75.06
CA GLU A 349 -31.19 -28.39 -75.25
C GLU A 349 -30.95 -26.88 -75.48
N LEU A 350 -31.92 -26.02 -75.18
CA LEU A 350 -31.76 -24.57 -75.27
C LEU A 350 -31.03 -24.00 -74.05
N GLU A 351 -30.30 -22.92 -74.25
CA GLU A 351 -29.71 -22.10 -73.19
C GLU A 351 -30.78 -21.14 -72.65
N ASN A 352 -31.81 -21.70 -72.00
CA ASN A 352 -32.95 -20.95 -71.46
C ASN A 352 -33.23 -21.27 -69.98
N GLY A 353 -32.25 -21.84 -69.28
CA GLY A 353 -32.34 -22.00 -67.84
C GLY A 353 -32.39 -20.64 -67.13
N GLU A 354 -33.05 -20.60 -65.99
CA GLU A 354 -33.12 -19.41 -65.16
C GLU A 354 -32.75 -19.74 -63.71
N LEU A 355 -32.18 -18.76 -63.03
CA LEU A 355 -31.76 -18.85 -61.64
C LEU A 355 -32.25 -17.60 -60.89
N PHE A 356 -33.02 -17.80 -59.83
CA PHE A 356 -33.49 -16.76 -58.93
C PHE A 356 -32.76 -16.90 -57.60
N LEU A 357 -32.11 -15.84 -57.13
CA LEU A 357 -31.30 -15.83 -55.92
C LEU A 357 -31.89 -14.88 -54.87
N SER A 358 -31.70 -15.26 -53.61
CA SER A 358 -31.99 -14.44 -52.43
C SER A 358 -31.09 -14.87 -51.29
N GLY A 359 -30.73 -13.94 -50.41
CA GLY A 359 -29.99 -14.23 -49.18
C GLY A 359 -30.90 -14.19 -47.97
N VAL A 360 -30.56 -14.98 -46.96
CA VAL A 360 -31.06 -14.86 -45.59
C VAL A 360 -29.90 -14.93 -44.60
N GLY A 361 -30.11 -14.47 -43.37
CA GLY A 361 -29.05 -14.46 -42.35
C GLY A 361 -28.00 -13.36 -42.56
N GLY A 362 -26.83 -13.52 -41.95
CA GLY A 362 -25.77 -12.50 -41.93
C GLY A 362 -26.14 -11.19 -41.23
N THR A 363 -25.37 -10.17 -41.54
CA THR A 363 -25.50 -8.79 -41.06
C THR A 363 -25.71 -7.85 -42.24
N GLY A 364 -26.89 -7.24 -42.30
CA GLY A 364 -27.27 -6.30 -43.35
C GLY A 364 -28.17 -6.92 -44.42
N SER A 365 -29.08 -6.11 -44.96
CA SER A 365 -30.10 -6.53 -45.93
C SER A 365 -29.65 -6.44 -47.39
N ASN A 366 -28.35 -6.24 -47.64
CA ASN A 366 -27.79 -6.01 -48.97
C ASN A 366 -26.90 -7.19 -49.35
N TYR A 367 -27.48 -8.20 -49.99
CA TYR A 367 -26.72 -9.33 -50.50
C TYR A 367 -26.17 -9.03 -51.91
N MET A 368 -24.96 -9.50 -52.18
CA MET A 368 -24.40 -9.55 -53.53
C MET A 368 -24.09 -11.00 -53.89
N PHE A 369 -24.31 -11.34 -55.15
CA PHE A 369 -24.16 -12.69 -55.69
C PHE A 369 -23.11 -12.68 -56.80
N ASP A 370 -22.33 -13.74 -56.89
CA ASP A 370 -21.40 -14.01 -57.98
C ASP A 370 -21.63 -15.44 -58.48
N ILE A 371 -21.98 -15.57 -59.77
CA ILE A 371 -22.16 -16.89 -60.42
C ILE A 371 -20.97 -17.25 -61.33
N GLY A 372 -19.85 -16.56 -61.17
CA GLY A 372 -18.65 -16.58 -62.02
C GLY A 372 -18.45 -15.32 -62.86
N ASP A 373 -19.20 -14.26 -62.61
CA ASP A 373 -19.20 -12.97 -63.33
C ASP A 373 -18.83 -11.75 -62.47
N GLY A 374 -18.52 -11.98 -61.20
CA GLY A 374 -18.19 -10.95 -60.21
C GLY A 374 -19.41 -10.52 -59.39
N PHE A 375 -19.20 -10.20 -58.11
CA PHE A 375 -20.28 -9.82 -57.20
C PHE A 375 -21.12 -8.62 -57.71
N SER A 376 -22.43 -8.83 -57.74
CA SER A 376 -23.41 -7.78 -58.06
C SER A 376 -24.71 -7.97 -57.27
N SER A 377 -25.59 -6.96 -57.26
CA SER A 377 -26.94 -7.10 -56.70
C SER A 377 -27.93 -7.76 -57.68
N GLN A 378 -27.46 -8.30 -58.81
CA GLN A 378 -28.30 -9.04 -59.73
C GLN A 378 -28.67 -10.38 -59.09
N ASN A 379 -29.97 -10.65 -59.04
CA ASN A 379 -30.49 -11.83 -58.35
C ASN A 379 -31.43 -12.66 -59.24
N HIS A 380 -31.48 -12.34 -60.53
CA HIS A 380 -32.17 -13.13 -61.54
C HIS A 380 -31.27 -13.21 -62.77
N TYR A 381 -30.97 -14.44 -63.17
CA TYR A 381 -30.15 -14.75 -64.32
C TYR A 381 -30.96 -15.60 -65.28
N THR A 382 -30.91 -15.24 -66.57
CA THR A 382 -31.63 -15.92 -67.65
C THR A 382 -30.65 -16.45 -68.68
N ASP A 383 -31.18 -17.23 -69.61
CA ASP A 383 -30.43 -17.75 -70.77
C ASP A 383 -29.22 -18.60 -70.35
N LEU A 384 -29.35 -19.33 -69.25
CA LEU A 384 -28.30 -20.16 -68.69
C LEU A 384 -28.30 -21.58 -69.32
N PRO A 385 -27.14 -22.10 -69.77
CA PRO A 385 -27.01 -23.51 -70.15
C PRO A 385 -27.26 -24.48 -68.98
N TYR A 386 -27.53 -25.75 -69.28
CA TYR A 386 -27.52 -26.79 -68.25
C TYR A 386 -26.10 -26.97 -67.70
N GLY A 387 -25.97 -27.18 -66.40
CA GLY A 387 -24.65 -27.26 -65.77
C GLY A 387 -24.68 -27.09 -64.25
N VAL A 388 -23.48 -27.03 -63.69
CA VAL A 388 -23.26 -26.74 -62.27
C VAL A 388 -22.72 -25.33 -62.15
N TYR A 389 -23.39 -24.52 -61.34
CA TYR A 389 -23.02 -23.16 -61.02
C TYR A 389 -22.46 -23.14 -59.60
N TYR A 390 -21.27 -22.56 -59.44
CA TYR A 390 -20.69 -22.28 -58.13
C TYR A 390 -21.07 -20.86 -57.77
N ILE A 391 -21.92 -20.70 -56.77
CA ILE A 391 -22.50 -19.42 -56.42
C ILE A 391 -21.90 -18.97 -55.10
N ASP A 392 -21.29 -17.80 -55.13
CA ASP A 392 -20.85 -17.08 -53.94
C ASP A 392 -21.90 -16.02 -53.57
N ILE A 393 -22.21 -15.92 -52.29
CA ILE A 393 -23.05 -14.87 -51.72
C ILE A 393 -22.28 -14.15 -50.62
N ILE A 394 -22.33 -12.82 -50.63
CA ILE A 394 -21.84 -11.98 -49.53
C ILE A 394 -22.98 -11.11 -49.00
N ASP A 395 -22.95 -10.83 -47.69
CA ASP A 395 -23.84 -9.85 -47.06
C ASP A 395 -23.25 -8.43 -47.09
N GLY A 396 -23.85 -7.51 -46.31
CA GLY A 396 -23.41 -6.11 -46.26
C GLY A 396 -22.07 -5.89 -45.56
N ASN A 397 -21.54 -6.91 -44.89
CA ASN A 397 -20.26 -6.92 -44.18
C ASN A 397 -19.22 -7.80 -44.90
N ASP A 398 -19.46 -8.17 -46.16
CA ASP A 398 -18.61 -9.05 -46.97
C ASP A 398 -18.47 -10.48 -46.41
N CYS A 399 -19.43 -10.96 -45.60
CA CYS A 399 -19.43 -12.32 -45.06
C CYS A 399 -19.83 -13.33 -46.16
N LEU A 400 -18.88 -14.18 -46.55
CA LEU A 400 -19.03 -15.11 -47.68
C LEU A 400 -19.66 -16.45 -47.29
N ASN A 401 -20.61 -16.90 -48.09
CA ASN A 401 -21.05 -18.30 -48.17
C ASN A 401 -21.04 -18.76 -49.64
N SER A 402 -20.86 -20.06 -49.87
CA SER A 402 -20.75 -20.64 -51.21
C SER A 402 -21.57 -21.91 -51.34
N GLU A 403 -22.30 -22.08 -52.45
CA GLU A 403 -23.15 -23.25 -52.69
C GLU A 403 -23.10 -23.71 -54.15
N PHE A 404 -23.36 -25.00 -54.39
CA PHE A 404 -23.46 -25.54 -55.75
C PHE A 404 -24.93 -25.61 -56.18
N VAL A 405 -25.26 -24.96 -57.30
CA VAL A 405 -26.60 -25.01 -57.90
C VAL A 405 -26.57 -25.74 -59.24
N TYR A 406 -27.54 -26.63 -59.44
CA TYR A 406 -27.63 -27.46 -60.63
C TYR A 406 -28.79 -26.99 -61.51
N ILE A 407 -28.48 -26.57 -62.74
CA ILE A 407 -29.49 -26.40 -63.79
C ILE A 407 -29.50 -27.70 -64.59
N GLU A 408 -30.59 -28.45 -64.46
CA GLU A 408 -30.70 -29.75 -65.10
C GLU A 408 -31.15 -29.63 -66.56
N PHE A 409 -30.89 -30.71 -67.27
CA PHE A 409 -31.46 -30.95 -68.58
C PHE A 409 -32.96 -31.26 -68.45
N GLY A 410 -33.82 -30.38 -68.95
CA GLY A 410 -35.26 -30.68 -68.99
C GLY A 410 -35.56 -31.82 -69.95
N PRO A 411 -36.67 -32.55 -69.72
CA PRO A 411 -37.03 -33.70 -70.54
C PRO A 411 -37.17 -33.30 -72.00
N ASN A 412 -36.66 -34.15 -72.89
CA ASN A 412 -36.93 -34.02 -74.32
C ASN A 412 -38.44 -34.08 -74.57
N PRO A 413 -38.96 -33.28 -75.52
CA PRO A 413 -40.35 -33.38 -75.91
C PRO A 413 -40.62 -34.78 -76.48
N VAL A 414 -41.62 -35.46 -75.93
CA VAL A 414 -42.00 -36.81 -76.37
C VAL A 414 -43.13 -36.68 -77.39
N ALA A 415 -42.81 -36.84 -78.66
CA ALA A 415 -43.83 -36.96 -79.69
C ALA A 415 -44.53 -38.33 -79.56
N ASP A 416 -45.81 -38.33 -79.16
CA ASP A 416 -46.66 -39.53 -79.19
C ASP A 416 -47.34 -39.62 -80.57
N ALA A 417 -47.11 -40.73 -81.27
CA ALA A 417 -47.77 -41.00 -82.56
C ALA A 417 -49.23 -41.50 -82.38
N GLY A 418 -49.71 -41.57 -81.13
CA GLY A 418 -51.01 -42.12 -80.78
C GLY A 418 -51.00 -43.66 -80.75
N PRO A 419 -52.16 -44.29 -80.46
CA PRO A 419 -52.27 -45.73 -80.41
C PRO A 419 -52.01 -46.39 -81.78
N ASN A 420 -51.51 -47.63 -81.78
CA ASN A 420 -51.32 -48.42 -82.99
C ASN A 420 -52.61 -48.50 -83.83
N ALA A 421 -52.59 -48.01 -85.07
CA ALA A 421 -53.69 -48.09 -86.02
C ALA A 421 -53.41 -49.14 -87.12
N ALA A 422 -54.45 -49.89 -87.52
CA ALA A 422 -54.38 -50.83 -88.64
C ALA A 422 -55.15 -50.26 -89.84
N LEU A 423 -54.54 -50.31 -91.03
CA LEU A 423 -55.14 -49.87 -92.29
C LEU A 423 -55.89 -51.02 -92.95
N ASP A 424 -57.05 -50.74 -93.55
CA ASP A 424 -57.80 -51.68 -94.37
C ASP A 424 -58.15 -51.09 -95.75
N CYS A 425 -58.86 -51.86 -96.56
CA CYS A 425 -59.20 -51.45 -97.92
C CYS A 425 -60.27 -50.36 -97.99
N GLU A 426 -60.98 -50.05 -96.90
CA GLU A 426 -61.99 -48.98 -96.85
C GLU A 426 -61.42 -47.66 -96.32
N ASN A 427 -60.43 -47.72 -95.43
CA ASN A 427 -59.65 -46.55 -94.97
C ASN A 427 -58.14 -46.81 -95.16
N PRO A 428 -57.59 -46.53 -96.36
CA PRO A 428 -56.20 -46.79 -96.70
C PRO A 428 -55.21 -45.74 -96.17
N GLU A 429 -55.70 -44.70 -95.49
CA GLU A 429 -54.89 -43.60 -94.98
C GLU A 429 -55.12 -43.38 -93.48
N VAL A 430 -54.02 -43.19 -92.75
CA VAL A 430 -54.01 -42.70 -91.36
C VAL A 430 -53.19 -41.42 -91.35
N ILE A 431 -53.71 -40.38 -90.70
CA ILE A 431 -53.03 -39.11 -90.48
C ILE A 431 -52.48 -39.14 -89.05
N LEU A 432 -51.16 -39.14 -88.92
CA LEU A 432 -50.47 -38.88 -87.65
C LEU A 432 -50.38 -37.36 -87.52
N ASP A 433 -51.21 -36.75 -86.66
CA ASP A 433 -51.25 -35.28 -86.55
C ASP A 433 -50.19 -34.71 -85.58
N GLY A 434 -49.47 -35.58 -84.86
CA GLY A 434 -48.42 -35.21 -83.93
C GLY A 434 -48.85 -34.20 -82.85
N SER A 435 -50.15 -34.06 -82.59
CA SER A 435 -50.65 -33.06 -81.65
C SER A 435 -50.43 -33.52 -80.21
N GLY A 436 -49.33 -33.04 -79.65
CA GLY A 436 -49.18 -32.76 -78.22
C GLY A 436 -48.40 -33.80 -77.40
N SER A 437 -47.09 -33.65 -77.32
CA SER A 437 -46.38 -33.89 -76.05
C SER A 437 -46.99 -32.95 -75.01
N THR A 438 -47.39 -33.45 -73.84
CA THR A 438 -47.79 -32.60 -72.70
C THR A 438 -46.59 -32.09 -71.90
N GLN A 439 -45.38 -32.31 -72.40
CA GLN A 439 -44.14 -31.72 -71.88
C GLN A 439 -43.33 -31.14 -73.04
N GLY A 440 -43.47 -29.83 -73.25
CA GLY A 440 -42.75 -29.05 -74.26
C GLY A 440 -43.51 -28.85 -75.55
#